data_AF-A0A427B1V7-F1
#
_entry.id   AF-A0A427B1V7-F1
#
_cell.length_a   1.000
_cell.length_b   1.000
_cell.length_c   1.000
_cell.angle_alpha   90.00
_cell.angle_beta   90.00
_cell.angle_gamma   90.00
#
_symmetry.space_group_name_H-M   'P 1'
#
loop_
_entity.id
_entity.type
_entity.pdbx_description
1 polymer ?
#
loop_
_entity_poly.entity_id
_entity_poly.type
_entity_poly.pdbx_seq_one_letter_code
_entity_poly.pdbx_strand_id
1 'polypeptide(L)'
;MDSQEDNVYPNDPKVMIKVDDDIKQHFREIKLSRDTVDVEKELEKNDMKPATNMAKRRVTAQFHGITSLPKPKKKREITKRTKLTNAHLPELFQN
;
A
#
# COMPACT_ATOMS: atom_id res chain seq x y z
N MET A 1 -2.99 17.45 -33.69
CA MET A 1 -3.99 18.38 -33.16
C MET A 1 -4.44 17.83 -31.82
N ASP A 2 -3.59 17.96 -30.80
CA ASP A 2 -4.07 17.71 -29.43
C ASP A 2 -4.87 18.94 -29.05
N SER A 3 -6.19 18.84 -29.16
CA SER A 3 -7.11 19.85 -28.63
C SER A 3 -6.82 19.98 -27.15
N GLN A 4 -6.13 21.05 -26.77
CA GLN A 4 -5.92 21.40 -25.37
C GLN A 4 -7.26 21.82 -24.81
N GLU A 5 -8.04 20.84 -24.35
CA GLU A 5 -9.22 21.09 -23.52
C GLU A 5 -8.76 21.89 -22.30
N ASP A 6 -9.36 23.07 -22.12
CA ASP A 6 -9.02 24.04 -21.07
C ASP A 6 -9.49 23.52 -19.71
N ASN A 7 -8.71 22.60 -19.16
CA ASN A 7 -9.01 21.92 -17.91
C ASN A 7 -8.65 22.81 -16.72
N VAL A 8 -9.67 23.26 -15.99
CA VAL A 8 -9.49 24.04 -14.76
C VAL A 8 -9.42 23.09 -13.56
N TYR A 9 -8.25 22.99 -12.95
CA TYR A 9 -8.05 22.30 -11.68
C TYR A 9 -7.98 23.32 -10.53
N PRO A 10 -8.73 23.14 -9.44
CA PRO A 10 -8.61 24.00 -8.26
C PRO A 10 -7.24 23.76 -7.61
N ASN A 11 -6.40 24.79 -7.57
CA ASN A 11 -5.11 24.74 -6.92
C ASN A 11 -5.17 25.46 -5.57
N ASP A 12 -4.65 24.85 -4.50
CA ASP A 12 -4.63 25.48 -3.17
C ASP A 12 -3.58 26.61 -3.16
N PRO A 13 -3.97 27.89 -2.99
CA PRO A 13 -3.04 29.01 -2.99
C PRO A 13 -2.05 28.97 -1.81
N LYS A 14 -2.31 28.16 -0.77
CA LYS A 14 -1.39 27.98 0.37
C LYS A 14 -0.13 27.22 -0.01
N VAL A 15 -0.14 26.46 -1.10
CA VAL A 15 0.98 25.62 -1.54
C VAL A 15 1.64 26.25 -2.78
N MET A 16 2.09 27.50 -2.64
CA MET A 16 2.80 28.19 -3.71
C MET A 16 4.32 28.02 -3.55
N ILE A 17 4.85 26.93 -4.09
CA ILE A 17 6.30 26.67 -4.11
C ILE A 17 6.83 27.06 -5.49
N LYS A 18 7.61 28.14 -5.55
CA LYS A 18 8.35 28.55 -6.74
C LYS A 18 9.78 28.04 -6.63
N VAL A 19 10.26 27.38 -7.68
CA VAL A 19 11.61 26.82 -7.77
C VAL A 19 12.21 27.26 -9.10
N ASP A 20 13.49 27.58 -9.12
CA ASP A 20 14.23 27.96 -10.32
C ASP A 20 14.43 26.78 -11.26
N ASP A 21 14.64 27.06 -12.55
CA ASP A 21 14.66 26.03 -13.59
C ASP A 21 15.93 25.17 -13.56
N ASP A 22 17.06 25.72 -13.10
CA ASP A 22 18.30 24.99 -12.85
C ASP A 22 18.14 23.94 -11.74
N ILE A 23 17.45 24.29 -10.65
CA ILE A 23 17.14 23.35 -9.56
C ILE A 23 16.17 22.26 -10.06
N LYS A 24 15.17 22.62 -10.87
CA LYS A 24 14.27 21.63 -11.50
C LYS A 24 15.03 20.68 -12.42
N GLN A 25 15.97 21.20 -13.19
CA GLN A 25 16.78 20.40 -14.10
C GLN A 25 17.66 19.43 -13.32
N HIS A 26 18.36 19.91 -12.28
CA HIS A 26 19.17 19.06 -11.42
C HIS A 26 18.36 17.94 -10.78
N PHE A 27 17.16 18.23 -10.26
CA PHE A 27 16.28 17.21 -9.69
C PHE A 27 15.91 16.10 -10.69
N ARG A 28 15.68 16.46 -11.96
CA ARG A 28 15.34 15.49 -13.02
C ARG A 28 16.53 14.63 -13.45
N GLU A 29 17.74 15.16 -13.33
CA GLU A 29 18.98 14.45 -13.66
C GLU A 29 19.37 13.40 -12.62
N ILE A 30 18.93 13.57 -11.37
CA ILE A 30 19.16 12.60 -10.30
C ILE A 30 18.43 11.29 -10.65
N LYS A 31 19.22 10.28 -11.02
CA LYS A 31 18.72 8.92 -11.28
C LYS A 31 18.48 8.20 -9.96
N LEU A 32 17.21 7.95 -9.64
CA LEU A 32 16.83 7.09 -8.52
C LEU A 32 16.99 5.61 -8.90
N SER A 33 17.47 4.79 -7.95
CA SER A 33 17.43 3.33 -8.14
C SER A 33 15.98 2.89 -8.31
N ARG A 34 15.75 1.91 -9.20
CA ARG A 34 14.44 1.27 -9.33
C ARG A 34 14.06 0.48 -8.08
N ASP A 35 15.06 -0.02 -7.36
CA ASP A 35 14.84 -0.78 -6.15
C ASP A 35 14.82 0.16 -4.93
N THR A 36 13.71 0.12 -4.20
CA THR A 36 13.53 0.87 -2.97
C THR A 36 14.50 0.46 -1.87
N VAL A 37 14.99 -0.79 -1.86
CA VAL A 37 15.95 -1.25 -0.83
C VAL A 37 17.31 -0.55 -0.98
N ASP A 38 17.75 -0.30 -2.21
CA ASP A 38 18.99 0.43 -2.46
C ASP A 38 18.88 1.88 -1.99
N VAL A 39 17.72 2.52 -2.24
CA VAL A 39 17.43 3.87 -1.77
C VAL A 39 17.44 3.94 -0.24
N GLU A 40 16.82 2.98 0.44
CA GLU A 40 16.82 2.94 1.92
C GLU A 40 18.22 2.74 2.50
N LYS A 41 19.07 1.93 1.87
CA LYS A 41 20.46 1.74 2.28
C LYS A 41 21.27 3.03 2.17
N GLU A 42 21.09 3.78 1.08
CA GLU A 42 21.74 5.09 0.92
C GLU A 42 21.18 6.11 1.91
N LEU A 43 19.89 6.08 2.24
CA LEU A 43 19.34 6.94 3.31
C LEU A 43 19.97 6.61 4.67
N GLU A 44 20.06 5.34 5.03
CA GLU A 44 20.67 4.89 6.29
C GLU A 44 22.16 5.27 6.37
N LYS A 45 22.89 5.17 5.25
CA LYS A 45 24.29 5.62 5.14
C LYS A 45 24.44 7.14 5.35
N ASN A 46 23.42 7.93 4.99
CA ASN A 46 23.40 9.38 5.19
C ASN A 46 22.69 9.78 6.50
N ASP A 47 22.57 8.87 7.48
CA ASP A 47 21.91 9.07 8.76
C ASP A 47 20.42 9.51 8.67
N MET A 48 19.77 9.26 7.53
CA MET A 48 18.34 9.51 7.31
C MET A 48 17.53 8.24 7.58
N LYS A 49 16.51 8.33 8.43
CA LYS A 49 15.65 7.18 8.74
C LYS A 49 14.75 6.83 7.55
N PRO A 50 14.81 5.59 7.02
CA PRO A 50 13.88 5.15 5.97
C PRO A 50 12.44 5.12 6.48
N ALA A 51 11.50 5.67 5.72
CA ALA A 51 10.09 5.75 6.13
C ALA A 51 9.38 4.40 6.16
N THR A 52 9.85 3.40 5.39
CA THR A 52 9.09 2.16 5.13
C THR A 52 9.82 0.88 5.58
N ASN A 53 11.15 0.90 5.69
CA ASN A 53 11.98 -0.26 6.05
C ASN A 53 11.62 -1.50 5.21
N MET A 54 11.65 -1.32 3.89
CA MET A 54 11.40 -2.34 2.87
C MET A 54 12.35 -3.53 2.99
N ALA A 55 13.61 -3.30 3.37
CA ALA A 55 14.59 -4.37 3.58
C ALA A 55 14.07 -5.41 4.58
N LYS A 56 13.59 -4.98 5.76
CA LYS A 56 12.98 -5.89 6.74
C LYS A 56 11.71 -6.56 6.22
N ARG A 57 10.87 -5.84 5.46
CA ARG A 57 9.64 -6.41 4.87
C ARG A 57 9.93 -7.51 3.85
N ARG A 58 10.99 -7.39 3.04
CA ARG A 58 11.39 -8.45 2.11
C ARG A 58 11.94 -9.67 2.83
N VAL A 59 12.77 -9.46 3.84
CA VAL A 59 13.29 -10.55 4.67
C VAL A 59 12.14 -11.28 5.36
N THR A 60 11.18 -10.55 5.96
CA THR A 60 10.01 -11.20 6.57
C THR A 60 9.12 -11.88 5.54
N ALA A 61 8.91 -11.32 4.35
CA ALA A 61 8.12 -11.96 3.29
C ALA A 61 8.78 -13.25 2.75
N GLN A 62 10.11 -13.27 2.63
CA GLN A 62 10.86 -14.47 2.24
C GLN A 62 10.87 -15.53 3.35
N PHE A 63 11.02 -15.11 4.61
CA PHE A 63 11.02 -16.01 5.76
C PHE A 63 9.62 -16.57 6.08
N HIS A 64 8.57 -15.76 5.92
CA HIS A 64 7.17 -16.17 6.08
C HIS A 64 6.57 -16.70 4.77
N GLY A 65 7.40 -17.30 3.91
CA GLY A 65 6.97 -17.89 2.65
C GLY A 65 5.65 -18.65 2.83
N ILE A 66 4.57 -18.07 2.30
CA ILE A 66 3.30 -18.73 2.02
C ILE A 66 2.68 -19.46 3.23
N THR A 67 2.43 -18.77 4.33
CA THR A 67 1.32 -19.19 5.21
C THR A 67 0.40 -18.01 5.44
N SER A 68 -0.48 -17.72 4.47
CA SER A 68 -1.76 -17.11 4.81
C SER A 68 -2.53 -18.15 5.62
N LEU A 69 -2.22 -18.26 6.93
CA LEU A 69 -3.09 -19.02 7.82
C LEU A 69 -4.50 -18.46 7.63
N PRO A 70 -5.49 -19.30 7.31
CA PRO A 70 -6.86 -18.82 7.14
C PRO A 70 -7.26 -18.11 8.42
N LYS A 71 -7.55 -16.81 8.33
CA LYS A 71 -8.02 -16.03 9.48
C LYS A 71 -9.18 -16.81 10.12
N PRO A 72 -9.17 -17.05 11.44
CA PRO A 72 -10.24 -17.79 12.09
C PRO A 72 -11.55 -17.04 11.84
N LYS A 73 -12.42 -17.65 11.02
CA LYS A 73 -13.78 -17.14 10.81
C LYS A 73 -14.50 -17.27 12.15
N LYS A 74 -14.94 -16.16 12.73
CA LYS A 74 -15.77 -16.18 13.96
C LYS A 74 -16.96 -17.10 13.73
N LYS A 75 -17.10 -18.15 14.54
CA LYS A 75 -18.32 -18.95 14.57
C LYS A 75 -19.45 -18.01 14.99
N ARG A 76 -20.46 -17.84 14.12
CA ARG A 76 -21.64 -17.03 14.46
C ARG A 76 -22.56 -17.92 15.29
N GLU A 77 -22.70 -17.61 16.57
CA GLU A 77 -23.71 -18.22 17.41
C GLU A 77 -25.11 -17.78 16.93
N ILE A 78 -26.05 -18.71 16.93
CA ILE A 78 -27.43 -18.46 16.48
C ILE A 78 -28.11 -17.60 17.55
N THR A 79 -28.26 -16.31 17.25
CA THR A 79 -29.01 -15.38 18.10
C THR A 79 -30.47 -15.25 17.63
N LYS A 80 -31.36 -14.68 18.45
CA LYS A 80 -32.79 -14.48 18.12
C LYS A 80 -33.05 -13.68 16.83
N ARG A 81 -32.06 -12.95 16.31
CA ARG A 81 -32.14 -12.18 15.05
C ARG A 81 -31.51 -12.90 13.85
N THR A 82 -30.91 -14.07 14.05
CA THR A 82 -30.22 -14.82 13.00
C THR A 82 -31.25 -15.56 12.16
N LYS A 83 -31.27 -15.33 10.85
CA LYS A 83 -32.10 -16.11 9.92
C LYS A 83 -31.52 -17.52 9.82
N LEU A 84 -32.23 -18.50 10.36
CA LEU A 84 -31.89 -19.91 10.20
C LEU A 84 -32.07 -20.32 8.73
N THR A 85 -31.09 -21.05 8.21
CA THR A 85 -31.07 -21.60 6.85
C THR A 85 -30.52 -23.03 6.93
N ASN A 86 -30.66 -23.83 5.86
CA ASN A 86 -30.20 -25.22 5.83
C ASN A 86 -28.73 -25.39 6.21
N ALA A 87 -27.89 -24.38 5.99
CA ALA A 87 -26.49 -24.38 6.41
C ALA A 87 -26.27 -24.40 7.94
N HIS A 88 -27.29 -24.04 8.73
CA HIS A 88 -27.25 -24.02 10.19
C HIS A 88 -27.76 -25.32 10.83
N LEU A 89 -28.38 -26.22 10.07
CA LEU A 89 -28.97 -27.48 10.55
C LEU A 89 -28.49 -28.66 9.68
N PRO A 90 -27.18 -28.95 9.66
CA PRO A 90 -26.60 -29.97 8.76
C PRO A 90 -27.06 -31.39 9.10
N GLU A 91 -27.42 -31.64 10.37
CA GLU A 91 -27.85 -32.95 10.88
C GLU A 91 -29.15 -33.44 10.22
N LEU A 92 -30.00 -32.54 9.73
CA LEU A 92 -31.26 -32.90 9.04
C LEU A 92 -31.04 -33.44 7.62
N PHE A 93 -29.83 -33.34 7.08
CA PHE A 93 -29.49 -33.72 5.70
C PHE A 93 -28.41 -34.80 5.63
N GLN A 94 -28.04 -35.41 6.76
CA GLN A 94 -27.10 -36.52 6.81
C GLN A 94 -27.90 -37.84 6.89
N ASN A 95 -28.08 -38.50 5.74
CA ASN A 95 -28.51 -39.88 5.62
C ASN A 95 -27.34 -40.74 5.16
#